data_AF-A0AAD4C5E6-F1
#
_entry.id   AF-A0AAD4C5E6-F1
#
_cell.length_a   1.000
_cell.length_b   1.000
_cell.length_c   1.000
_cell.angle_alpha   90.00
_cell.angle_beta   90.00
_cell.angle_gamma   90.00
#
_symmetry.space_group_name_H-M   'P 1'
#
loop_
_entity.id
_entity.type
_entity.pdbx_description
1 polymer ?
#
loop_
_entity_poly.entity_id
_entity_poly.type
_entity_poly.pdbx_seq_one_letter_code
_entity_poly.pdbx_strand_id
1 'polypeptide(L)'
;MSDHPKVAIFWDYENCSPPSNSSGLGYQIVNNMSRITRLFGSVTTFRAYLDISAQSSKSVALRSELQSSGVSMIDCPHNGKKEVVDKMLLGV
;
A
#
# COMPACT_ATOMS: atom_id res chain seq x y z
N MET A 1 -9.00 -28.01 6.11
CA MET A 1 -8.97 -26.57 5.86
C MET A 1 -8.84 -26.39 4.37
N SER A 2 -9.84 -25.81 3.69
CA SER A 2 -9.77 -25.58 2.25
C SER A 2 -8.65 -24.58 1.98
N ASP A 3 -7.63 -25.01 1.25
CA ASP A 3 -6.46 -24.20 0.91
C ASP A 3 -6.91 -23.09 -0.05
N HIS A 4 -7.38 -21.98 0.49
CA HIS A 4 -7.78 -20.84 -0.33
C HIS A 4 -6.50 -20.31 -1.00
N PRO A 5 -6.54 -19.99 -2.30
CA PRO A 5 -5.40 -19.38 -2.97
C PRO A 5 -4.89 -18.20 -2.16
N LYS A 6 -3.56 -18.07 -2.02
CA LYS A 6 -2.95 -16.96 -1.27
C LYS A 6 -2.67 -15.82 -2.23
N VAL A 7 -3.05 -14.61 -1.86
CA VAL A 7 -2.88 -13.42 -2.69
C VAL A 7 -2.11 -12.36 -1.92
N ALA A 8 -1.23 -11.66 -2.62
CA ALA A 8 -0.48 -10.53 -2.11
C ALA A 8 -0.85 -9.26 -2.88
N ILE A 9 -0.90 -8.13 -2.18
CA ILE A 9 -1.11 -6.80 -2.72
C ILE A 9 0.19 -6.03 -2.57
N PHE A 10 0.74 -5.58 -3.71
CA PHE A 10 1.89 -4.70 -3.78
C PHE A 10 1.44 -3.42 -4.46
N TRP A 11 1.44 -2.33 -3.70
CA TRP A 11 0.92 -1.05 -4.14
C TRP A 11 2.06 -0.05 -4.27
N ASP A 12 2.30 0.39 -5.50
CA ASP A 12 3.08 1.60 -5.76
C ASP A 12 2.25 2.82 -5.37
N TYR A 13 2.53 3.37 -4.19
CA TYR A 13 1.73 4.43 -3.60
C TYR A 13 1.86 5.74 -4.39
N GLU A 14 2.99 6.01 -5.04
CA GLU A 14 3.20 7.29 -5.72
C GLU A 14 2.54 7.31 -7.09
N ASN A 15 2.72 6.24 -7.87
CA ASN A 15 2.07 6.11 -9.18
C ASN A 15 0.55 5.91 -9.04
N CYS A 16 0.09 5.27 -7.98
CA CYS A 16 -1.33 5.07 -7.67
C CYS A 16 -1.74 5.81 -6.38
N SER A 17 -1.37 7.09 -6.28
CA SER A 17 -1.63 7.88 -5.06
C SER A 17 -3.12 8.18 -4.87
N PRO A 18 -3.61 8.19 -3.61
CA PRO A 18 -4.99 8.56 -3.34
C PRO A 18 -5.25 10.02 -3.76
N PRO A 19 -6.46 10.32 -4.26
CA PRO A 19 -6.79 11.67 -4.78
C PRO A 19 -6.84 12.75 -3.70
N SER A 20 -6.89 12.36 -2.43
CA SER A 20 -6.83 13.26 -1.28
C SER A 20 -6.22 12.57 -0.06
N ASN A 21 -5.97 13.34 0.99
CA ASN A 21 -5.54 12.87 2.30
C ASN A 21 -6.63 13.08 3.36
N SER A 22 -7.89 12.96 2.94
CA SER A 22 -9.05 13.08 3.82
C SER A 22 -9.06 11.96 4.87
N SER A 23 -9.44 12.32 6.10
CA SER A 23 -9.59 11.35 7.19
C SER A 23 -10.64 10.30 6.83
N GLY A 24 -10.33 9.04 7.14
CA GLY A 24 -11.17 7.88 6.85
C GLY A 24 -10.92 7.25 5.49
N LEU A 25 -10.21 7.92 4.58
CA LEU A 25 -9.94 7.40 3.24
C LEU A 25 -9.04 6.16 3.28
N GLY A 26 -8.08 6.08 4.21
CA GLY A 26 -7.18 4.93 4.32
C GLY A 26 -7.93 3.64 4.63
N TYR A 27 -8.88 3.70 5.57
CA TYR A 27 -9.75 2.56 5.89
C TYR A 27 -10.60 2.12 4.70
N GLN A 28 -11.16 3.08 3.95
CA GLN A 28 -11.99 2.79 2.78
C GLN A 28 -11.19 2.12 1.67
N ILE A 29 -9.99 2.62 1.39
CA ILE A 29 -9.09 2.03 0.39
C ILE A 29 -8.79 0.56 0.74
N VAL A 30 -8.35 0.30 1.97
CA VAL A 30 -7.96 -1.05 2.40
C VAL A 30 -9.14 -2.00 2.39
N ASN A 31 -10.31 -1.56 2.85
CA ASN A 31 -11.53 -2.36 2.83
C ASN A 31 -11.96 -2.70 1.39
N ASN A 32 -11.93 -1.72 0.49
CA ASN A 32 -12.32 -1.92 -0.91
C ASN A 32 -11.35 -2.84 -1.66
N MET A 33 -10.05 -2.61 -1.52
CA MET A 33 -9.02 -3.49 -2.11
C MET A 33 -9.19 -4.91 -1.56
N SER A 34 -9.26 -5.07 -0.24
CA SER A 34 -9.44 -6.40 0.38
C SER A 34 -10.74 -7.08 -0.07
N ARG A 35 -11.83 -6.34 -0.26
CA ARG A 35 -13.10 -6.90 -0.76
C ARG A 35 -12.94 -7.48 -2.15
N ILE A 36 -12.25 -6.79 -3.05
CA ILE A 36 -12.00 -7.25 -4.42
C ILE A 36 -11.00 -8.41 -4.40
N THR A 37 -9.88 -8.29 -3.68
CA THR A 37 -8.83 -9.32 -3.63
C THR A 37 -9.33 -10.64 -3.03
N ARG A 38 -10.27 -10.59 -2.08
CA ARG A 38 -10.91 -11.80 -1.51
C ARG A 38 -11.63 -12.67 -2.53
N LEU A 39 -12.01 -12.13 -3.69
CA LEU A 39 -12.57 -12.92 -4.79
C LEU A 39 -11.52 -13.84 -5.43
N PHE A 40 -10.23 -13.51 -5.30
CA PHE A 40 -9.11 -14.25 -5.85
C PHE A 40 -8.43 -15.16 -4.82
N GLY A 41 -8.62 -14.90 -3.53
CA GLY A 41 -8.05 -15.71 -2.45
C GLY A 41 -7.87 -14.97 -1.13
N SER A 42 -7.23 -15.62 -0.16
CA SER A 42 -6.92 -15.02 1.13
C SER A 42 -5.75 -14.04 1.00
N VAL A 43 -5.94 -12.79 1.44
CA VAL A 43 -4.88 -11.77 1.43
C VAL A 43 -3.86 -12.10 2.51
N THR A 44 -2.65 -12.48 2.12
CA THR A 44 -1.54 -12.79 3.05
C THR A 44 -0.55 -11.64 3.21
N THR A 45 -0.50 -10.75 2.23
CA THR A 45 0.44 -9.62 2.20
C THR A 45 -0.27 -8.39 1.65
N PHE A 46 -0.11 -7.25 2.32
CA PHE A 46 -0.50 -5.95 1.80
C PHE A 46 0.62 -4.96 2.10
N ARG A 47 1.33 -4.55 1.05
CA ARG A 47 2.46 -3.61 1.14
C ARG A 47 2.21 -2.39 0.27
N ALA A 48 2.46 -1.21 0.81
CA ALA A 48 2.49 0.05 0.09
C ALA A 48 3.94 0.55 0.05
N TYR A 49 4.46 0.85 -1.13
CA TYR A 49 5.83 1.28 -1.36
C TYR A 49 5.82 2.77 -1.67
N LEU A 50 6.62 3.54 -0.92
CA LEU A 50 6.67 4.99 -1.00
C LEU A 50 7.96 5.52 -0.39
N ASP A 51 8.39 6.73 -0.78
CA ASP A 51 9.39 7.46 -0.01
C ASP A 51 8.68 8.20 1.13
N ILE A 52 8.90 7.74 2.36
CA ILE A 52 8.26 8.33 3.55
C ILE A 52 8.77 9.76 3.78
N SER A 53 10.01 10.07 3.38
CA SER A 53 10.60 11.40 3.54
C SER A 53 10.03 12.42 2.56
N ALA A 54 9.56 11.98 1.39
CA ALA A 54 8.92 12.82 0.38
C ALA A 54 7.44 13.14 0.70
N GLN A 55 6.86 12.49 1.71
CA GLN A 55 5.46 12.67 2.08
C GLN A 55 5.20 13.94 2.89
N SER A 56 4.15 14.68 2.53
CA SER A 56 3.73 15.87 3.28
C SER A 56 3.23 15.52 4.69
N SER A 57 3.34 16.43 5.64
CA SER A 57 2.76 16.27 6.99
C SER A 57 1.23 16.02 6.94
N LYS A 58 0.55 16.48 5.89
CA LYS A 58 -0.89 16.27 5.70
C LYS A 58 -1.25 14.82 5.35
N SER A 59 -0.31 13.99 4.90
CA SER A 59 -0.56 12.56 4.64
C SER A 59 -0.33 11.65 5.85
N VAL A 60 0.10 12.20 6.99
CA VAL A 60 0.32 11.42 8.23
C VAL A 60 -0.95 10.68 8.67
N ALA A 61 -2.11 11.34 8.64
CA ALA A 61 -3.38 10.71 8.99
C ALA A 61 -3.67 9.51 8.10
N LEU A 62 -3.62 9.71 6.78
CA LEU A 62 -3.84 8.66 5.79
C LEU A 62 -2.88 7.47 5.97
N ARG A 63 -1.58 7.72 6.22
CA ARG A 63 -0.60 6.65 6.49
C ARG A 63 -0.94 5.88 7.76
N SER A 64 -1.32 6.59 8.83
CA SER A 64 -1.72 5.96 10.09
C SER A 64 -2.93 5.05 9.90
N GLU A 65 -3.91 5.47 9.10
CA GLU A 65 -5.11 4.68 8.79
C GLU A 65 -4.77 3.42 7.98
N LEU A 66 -3.91 3.54 6.96
CA LEU A 66 -3.43 2.41 6.17
C LEU A 66 -2.70 1.38 7.06
N GLN A 67 -1.77 1.85 7.91
CA GLN A 67 -1.03 0.97 8.83
C GLN A 67 -1.95 0.29 9.86
N SER A 68 -2.89 1.04 10.43
CA SER A 68 -3.87 0.50 11.38
C SER A 68 -4.81 -0.53 10.74
N SER A 69 -4.96 -0.47 9.42
CA SER A 69 -5.75 -1.44 8.64
C SER A 69 -4.94 -2.68 8.20
N GLY A 70 -3.68 -2.79 8.61
CA GLY A 70 -2.81 -3.94 8.29
C GLY A 70 -1.94 -3.77 7.05
N VAL A 71 -1.85 -2.56 6.47
CA VAL A 71 -0.94 -2.28 5.36
C VAL A 71 0.47 -2.03 5.90
N SER A 72 1.44 -2.78 5.40
CA SER A 72 2.85 -2.53 5.67
C SER A 72 3.37 -1.41 4.76
N MET A 73 3.84 -0.32 5.36
CA MET A 73 4.47 0.78 4.62
C MET A 73 5.95 0.44 4.43
N ILE A 74 6.39 0.27 3.19
CA ILE A 74 7.75 -0.06 2.82
C ILE A 74 8.44 1.22 2.36
N ASP A 75 9.36 1.71 3.19
CA ASP A 75 10.13 2.91 2.87
C ASP A 75 11.08 2.62 1.70
N CYS A 76 10.93 3.42 0.66
CA CYS A 76 11.69 3.33 -0.58
C CYS A 76 12.31 4.70 -0.86
N PRO A 77 13.33 5.15 -0.09
CA PRO A 77 13.94 6.45 -0.29
C PRO A 77 14.57 6.50 -1.67
N HIS A 78 14.01 7.31 -2.58
CA HIS A 78 14.47 7.33 -3.96
C HIS A 78 15.50 8.41 -4.23
N ASN A 79 15.69 9.41 -3.35
CA ASN A 79 16.64 10.53 -3.56
C ASN A 79 16.51 11.16 -4.97
N GLY A 80 15.27 11.21 -5.51
CA GLY A 80 14.99 11.69 -6.86
C GLY A 80 15.29 10.69 -8.00
N LYS A 81 15.64 9.44 -7.71
CA LYS A 81 15.84 8.37 -8.69
C LYS A 81 14.53 7.67 -8.99
N LYS A 82 14.23 7.51 -10.28
CA LYS A 82 13.11 6.68 -10.75
C LYS A 82 13.44 5.19 -10.61
N GLU A 83 12.42 4.33 -10.71
CA GLU A 83 12.54 2.86 -10.73
C GLU A 83 12.91 2.18 -9.40
N VAL A 84 12.99 2.89 -8.28
CA VAL A 84 13.31 2.28 -6.97
C VAL A 84 12.17 1.38 -6.49
N VAL A 85 10.93 1.84 -6.65
CA VAL A 85 9.73 1.06 -6.31
C VAL A 85 9.62 -0.15 -7.24
N ASP A 86 9.84 0.02 -8.55
CA ASP A 86 9.79 -1.08 -9.52
C ASP A 86 10.77 -2.20 -9.17
N LYS A 87 12.00 -1.86 -8.79
CA LYS A 87 13.01 -2.84 -8.34
C LYS A 87 12.62 -3.54 -7.05
N MET A 88 12.10 -2.79 -6.07
CA MET A 88 11.66 -3.34 -4.78
C MET A 88 10.42 -4.25 -4.92
N LEU A 89 9.56 -3.95 -5.89
CA LEU A 89 8.36 -4.74 -6.17
C LEU A 89 8.72 -6.02 -6.93
N LEU A 90 9.69 -5.96 -7.85
CA LEU A 90 10.20 -7.12 -8.60
C LEU A 90 11.22 -7.96 -7.81
N GLY A 91 11.80 -7.42 -6.73
CA GLY A 91 12.78 -8.11 -5.89
C GLY A 91 14.16 -8.27 -6.54
N VAL A 92 14.58 -7.32 -7.39
CA VAL A 92 15.81 -7.36 -8.21
C VAL A 92 16.81 -6.28 -7.78
#